data_AF-A0A1E7M2J7-F1
#
_entry.id   AF-A0A1E7M2J7-F1
#
_cell.length_a   1.000
_cell.length_b   1.000
_cell.length_c   1.000
_cell.angle_alpha   90.00
_cell.angle_beta   90.00
_cell.angle_gamma   90.00
#
_symmetry.space_group_name_H-M   'P 1'
#
loop_
_entity.id
_entity.type
_entity.pdbx_description
1 polymer ?
#
loop_
_entity_poly.entity_id
_entity_poly.type
_entity_poly.pdbx_seq_one_letter_code
_entity_poly.pdbx_strand_id
1 'polypeptide(L)'
;MSRATGGHSPQELWNAWNRLWNGDYAIADDYVSRTMRVNIPEFGMPDPATLSDGPRIAAWIAAFRSSYDDDAAITGELGPFFVGDYAIGRWVFRGTWTGGRPAIATVEPGTGVTFRGVDILRFEDGRIAEYWLTDDQLDLYAQLGAVAGPDARAQQAPLPARLAGLGADAGRAVLVERVLHLAAELLEDEEVSGAAGTETFLSLGLDSLSAVELHSRLQQETGLRLPATLTFDFPTPRALAGSLWTRLDGRSADSADPLDALARLEELAPALAGPGQEALRAEIGDRLAGLAKRLVAPPAAAREQIEEASAAELFAYLDSRLGPAEHSG
;
A
#
# COMPACT_ATOMS: atom_id res chain seq x y z
N MET A 1 48.82 15.18 -40.84
CA MET A 1 48.32 13.97 -40.16
C MET A 1 47.79 14.38 -38.80
N SER A 2 46.51 14.71 -38.73
CA SER A 2 45.83 15.14 -37.50
C SER A 2 45.48 13.90 -36.68
N ARG A 3 45.96 13.79 -35.44
CA ARG A 3 45.55 12.73 -34.51
C ARG A 3 44.06 12.91 -34.23
N ALA A 4 43.26 11.92 -34.59
CA ALA A 4 41.87 11.83 -34.17
C ALA A 4 41.83 11.67 -32.64
N THR A 5 41.26 12.63 -31.93
CA THR A 5 40.93 12.55 -30.50
C THR A 5 39.70 11.64 -30.36
N GLY A 6 39.91 10.33 -30.33
CA GLY A 6 38.84 9.34 -30.15
C GLY A 6 38.48 9.19 -28.67
N GLY A 7 37.36 9.78 -28.25
CA GLY A 7 36.72 9.46 -26.96
C GLY A 7 35.98 8.12 -27.01
N HIS A 8 35.59 7.59 -25.85
CA HIS A 8 34.79 6.36 -25.78
C HIS A 8 33.38 6.58 -26.35
N SER A 9 32.84 5.55 -27.00
CA SER A 9 31.44 5.54 -27.45
C SER A 9 30.47 5.42 -26.27
N PRO A 10 29.21 5.90 -26.40
CA PRO A 10 28.19 5.74 -25.35
C PRO A 10 27.99 4.31 -24.86
N GLN A 11 28.09 3.33 -25.76
CA GLN A 11 27.97 1.90 -25.40
C GLN A 11 29.17 1.42 -24.58
N GLU A 12 30.39 1.85 -24.91
CA GLU A 12 31.59 1.52 -24.12
C GLU A 12 31.52 2.14 -22.73
N LEU A 13 31.04 3.38 -22.63
CA LEU A 13 30.83 4.06 -21.35
C LEU A 13 29.81 3.33 -20.48
N TRP A 14 28.65 2.94 -21.03
CA TRP A 14 27.65 2.16 -20.31
C TRP A 14 28.18 0.80 -19.84
N ASN A 15 28.93 0.10 -20.70
CA ASN A 15 29.53 -1.18 -20.35
C ASN A 15 30.59 -1.02 -19.25
N ALA A 16 31.40 0.03 -19.30
CA ALA A 16 32.37 0.35 -18.26
C ALA A 16 31.68 0.68 -16.93
N TRP A 17 30.57 1.41 -16.96
CA TRP A 17 29.77 1.68 -15.76
C TRP A 17 29.28 0.39 -15.08
N ASN A 18 28.74 -0.55 -15.85
CA ASN A 18 28.33 -1.86 -15.30
C ASN A 18 29.52 -2.67 -14.78
N ARG A 19 30.70 -2.57 -15.39
CA ARG A 19 31.92 -3.22 -14.90
C ARG A 19 32.39 -2.64 -13.57
N LEU A 20 32.33 -1.32 -13.39
CA LEU A 20 32.64 -0.66 -12.12
C LEU A 20 31.75 -1.21 -11.00
N TRP A 21 30.44 -1.25 -11.21
CA TRP A 21 29.48 -1.81 -10.25
C TRP A 21 29.61 -3.33 -10.04
N ASN A 22 30.34 -4.03 -10.90
CA ASN A 22 30.65 -5.45 -10.77
C ASN A 22 32.12 -5.72 -10.39
N GLY A 23 32.81 -4.72 -9.82
CA GLY A 23 34.09 -4.92 -9.12
C GLY A 23 35.35 -4.48 -9.87
N ASP A 24 35.24 -4.04 -11.13
CA ASP A 24 36.39 -3.59 -11.90
C ASP A 24 36.70 -2.11 -11.65
N TYR A 25 37.19 -1.79 -10.46
CA TYR A 25 37.40 -0.42 -10.01
C TYR A 25 38.56 0.31 -10.71
N ALA A 26 39.51 -0.44 -11.27
CA ALA A 26 40.74 0.11 -11.85
C ALA A 26 40.48 0.96 -13.11
N ILE A 27 39.33 0.77 -13.77
CA ILE A 27 38.98 1.49 -14.99
C ILE A 27 38.40 2.89 -14.72
N ALA A 28 38.12 3.25 -13.46
CA ALA A 28 37.31 4.44 -13.18
C ALA A 28 37.89 5.74 -13.74
N ASP A 29 39.21 5.93 -13.64
CA ASP A 29 39.92 7.11 -14.16
C ASP A 29 39.87 7.24 -15.69
N ASP A 30 39.67 6.13 -16.42
CA ASP A 30 39.63 6.12 -17.88
C ASP A 30 38.25 6.51 -18.40
N TYR A 31 37.18 6.14 -17.70
CA TYR A 31 35.80 6.27 -18.18
C TYR A 31 34.99 7.37 -17.50
N VAL A 32 35.34 7.78 -16.27
CA VAL A 32 34.62 8.82 -15.52
C VAL A 32 35.31 10.18 -15.69
N SER A 33 34.52 11.25 -15.75
CA SER A 33 35.03 12.63 -15.78
C SER A 33 35.68 13.00 -14.45
N ARG A 34 36.70 13.87 -14.49
CA ARG A 34 37.32 14.48 -13.30
C ARG A 34 36.47 15.59 -12.67
N THR A 35 35.34 15.90 -13.28
CA THR A 35 34.39 16.95 -12.86
C THR A 35 32.96 16.38 -12.83
N MET A 36 32.86 15.10 -12.45
CA MET A 36 31.62 14.36 -12.40
C MET A 36 30.61 15.07 -11.50
N ARG A 37 29.35 15.15 -11.95
CA ARG A 37 28.22 15.56 -11.11
C ARG A 37 27.37 14.34 -10.76
N VAL A 38 26.97 14.25 -9.50
CA VAL A 38 26.18 13.13 -9.00
C VAL A 38 24.89 13.65 -8.38
N ASN A 39 23.78 13.00 -8.72
CA ASN A 39 22.43 13.35 -8.31
C ASN A 39 21.76 12.08 -7.77
N ILE A 40 21.96 11.79 -6.49
CA ILE A 40 21.45 10.60 -5.82
C ILE A 40 20.51 10.98 -4.67
N PRO A 41 19.63 10.07 -4.21
CA PRO A 41 18.80 10.31 -3.03
C PRO A 41 19.64 10.59 -1.78
N GLU A 42 19.10 11.31 -0.81
CA GLU A 42 19.83 11.64 0.44
C GLU A 42 19.89 10.45 1.42
N PHE A 43 18.84 9.64 1.48
CA PHE A 43 18.69 8.61 2.50
C PHE A 43 19.72 7.49 2.34
N GLY A 44 20.58 7.29 3.34
CA GLY A 44 21.56 6.20 3.39
C GLY A 44 22.67 6.29 2.32
N MET A 45 22.82 7.43 1.67
CA MET A 45 23.78 7.69 0.59
C MET A 45 24.83 8.73 1.05
N PRO A 46 26.03 8.74 0.44
CA PRO A 46 27.02 9.78 0.71
C PRO A 46 26.56 11.15 0.17
N ASP A 47 27.16 12.22 0.67
CA ASP A 47 27.00 13.55 0.08
C ASP A 47 27.45 13.51 -1.40
N PRO A 48 26.57 13.81 -2.37
CA PRO A 48 26.89 13.75 -3.79
C PRO A 48 28.09 14.64 -4.18
N ALA A 49 28.32 15.75 -3.48
CA ALA A 49 29.45 16.64 -3.74
C ALA A 49 30.80 15.97 -3.46
N THR A 50 30.82 14.90 -2.66
CA THR A 50 32.02 14.12 -2.40
C THR A 50 32.39 13.18 -3.56
N LEU A 51 31.47 12.90 -4.49
CA LEU A 51 31.61 11.93 -5.58
C LEU A 51 32.01 12.59 -6.92
N SER A 52 33.03 13.43 -6.89
CA SER A 52 33.38 14.34 -7.99
C SER A 52 34.25 13.77 -9.11
N ASP A 53 34.75 12.54 -8.97
CA ASP A 53 35.68 11.91 -9.92
C ASP A 53 35.63 10.37 -9.88
N GLY A 54 36.30 9.73 -10.85
CA GLY A 54 36.35 8.28 -10.99
C GLY A 54 36.84 7.55 -9.74
N PRO A 55 37.99 7.89 -9.14
CA PRO A 55 38.50 7.22 -7.95
C PRO A 55 37.53 7.28 -6.76
N ARG A 56 36.85 8.42 -6.56
CA ARG A 56 35.85 8.55 -5.49
C ARG A 56 34.58 7.74 -5.76
N ILE A 57 34.10 7.71 -7.01
CA ILE A 57 32.99 6.84 -7.42
C ILE A 57 33.36 5.37 -7.18
N ALA A 58 34.54 4.95 -7.62
CA ALA A 58 35.03 3.59 -7.42
C ALA A 58 35.15 3.22 -5.94
N ALA A 59 35.67 4.12 -5.10
CA ALA A 59 35.78 3.90 -3.66
C ALA A 59 34.39 3.77 -2.99
N TRP A 60 33.41 4.56 -3.42
CA TRP A 60 32.03 4.44 -2.92
C TRP A 60 31.39 3.11 -3.32
N ILE A 61 31.49 2.72 -4.59
CA ILE A 61 30.98 1.43 -5.08
C ILE A 61 31.66 0.28 -4.35
N ALA A 62 32.99 0.32 -4.19
CA ALA A 62 33.74 -0.70 -3.48
C ALA A 62 33.30 -0.81 -2.01
N ALA A 63 33.08 0.31 -1.32
CA ALA A 63 32.61 0.32 0.06
C ALA A 63 31.16 -0.20 0.22
N PHE A 64 30.31 0.01 -0.79
CA PHE A 64 28.99 -0.61 -0.82
C PHE A 64 29.12 -2.13 -1.00
N ARG A 65 29.87 -2.56 -2.02
CA ARG A 65 30.05 -3.98 -2.38
C ARG A 65 30.74 -4.80 -1.30
N SER A 66 31.58 -4.20 -0.46
CA SER A 66 32.26 -4.92 0.63
C SER A 66 31.33 -5.48 1.71
N SER A 67 30.03 -5.12 1.69
CA SER A 67 29.01 -5.67 2.60
C SER A 67 28.32 -6.92 2.04
N TYR A 68 28.73 -7.40 0.86
CA TYR A 68 28.13 -8.53 0.16
C TYR A 68 29.17 -9.59 -0.22
N ASP A 69 28.71 -10.74 -0.68
CA ASP A 69 29.55 -11.81 -1.21
C ASP A 69 30.19 -11.46 -2.56
N ASP A 70 31.20 -12.25 -2.95
CA ASP A 70 31.93 -12.04 -4.21
C ASP A 70 31.05 -12.28 -5.45
N ASP A 71 30.00 -13.10 -5.31
CA ASP A 71 29.03 -13.38 -6.37
C ASP A 71 27.99 -12.25 -6.54
N ALA A 72 27.96 -11.25 -5.65
CA ALA A 72 27.03 -10.15 -5.73
C ALA A 72 27.21 -9.35 -7.03
N ALA A 73 26.14 -9.16 -7.78
CA ALA A 73 26.21 -8.54 -9.09
C ALA A 73 25.01 -7.64 -9.39
N ILE A 74 25.28 -6.59 -10.16
CA ILE A 74 24.27 -5.79 -10.84
C ILE A 74 24.07 -6.33 -12.26
N THR A 75 22.81 -6.52 -12.66
CA THR A 75 22.44 -7.00 -14.00
C THR A 75 21.36 -6.11 -14.59
N GLY A 76 21.43 -5.84 -15.90
CA GLY A 76 20.41 -5.06 -16.58
C GLY A 76 19.09 -5.82 -16.67
N GLU A 77 17.99 -5.19 -16.22
CA GLU A 77 16.62 -5.67 -16.45
C GLU A 77 16.00 -5.03 -17.70
N LEU A 78 16.31 -3.75 -17.97
CA LEU A 78 15.76 -3.01 -19.10
C LEU A 78 16.72 -1.92 -19.57
N GLY A 79 16.90 -1.78 -20.89
CA GLY A 79 17.88 -0.86 -21.47
C GLY A 79 19.28 -1.50 -21.64
N PRO A 80 20.33 -0.70 -21.93
CA PRO A 80 20.31 0.76 -21.98
C PRO A 80 19.49 1.31 -23.14
N PHE A 81 18.84 2.45 -22.91
CA PHE A 81 18.31 3.30 -23.97
C PHE A 81 19.17 4.55 -24.08
N PHE A 82 19.58 4.90 -25.29
CA PHE A 82 20.38 6.08 -25.56
C PHE A 82 19.50 7.18 -26.15
N VAL A 83 19.58 8.38 -25.58
CA VAL A 83 18.86 9.58 -26.04
C VAL A 83 19.80 10.77 -26.01
N GLY A 84 20.29 11.18 -27.18
CA GLY A 84 21.31 12.24 -27.26
C GLY A 84 22.60 11.80 -26.58
N ASP A 85 23.07 12.62 -25.63
CA ASP A 85 24.22 12.37 -24.78
C ASP A 85 23.87 11.59 -23.50
N TYR A 86 22.62 11.11 -23.36
CA TYR A 86 22.18 10.35 -22.19
C TYR A 86 22.05 8.85 -22.46
N ALA A 87 22.30 8.05 -21.43
CA ALA A 87 21.87 6.66 -21.34
C ALA A 87 20.99 6.46 -20.10
N ILE A 88 19.97 5.62 -20.22
CA ILE A 88 19.14 5.19 -19.10
C ILE A 88 18.97 3.68 -19.11
N GLY A 89 19.05 3.04 -17.95
CA GLY A 89 18.82 1.62 -17.82
C GLY A 89 18.36 1.24 -16.43
N ARG A 90 17.48 0.25 -16.37
CA ARG A 90 17.04 -0.40 -15.15
C ARG A 90 17.90 -1.62 -14.88
N TRP A 91 18.22 -1.83 -13.62
CA TRP A 91 19.04 -2.94 -13.16
C TRP A 91 18.44 -3.60 -11.93
N VAL A 92 18.88 -4.83 -11.67
CA VAL A 92 18.67 -5.56 -10.44
C VAL A 92 20.01 -5.95 -9.85
N PHE A 93 20.18 -5.67 -8.57
CA PHE A 93 21.27 -6.17 -7.76
C PHE A 93 20.81 -7.43 -7.04
N ARG A 94 21.66 -8.46 -7.04
CA ARG A 94 21.50 -9.68 -6.24
C ARG A 94 22.81 -10.02 -5.56
N GLY A 95 22.75 -10.44 -4.32
CA GLY A 95 23.91 -10.90 -3.56
C GLY A 95 23.52 -11.34 -2.17
N THR A 96 24.47 -11.90 -1.44
CA THR A 96 24.28 -12.26 -0.03
C THR A 96 24.94 -11.21 0.84
N TRP A 97 24.20 -10.65 1.79
CA TRP A 97 24.75 -9.69 2.76
C TRP A 97 25.63 -10.42 3.77
N THR A 98 26.88 -9.97 3.91
CA THR A 98 27.92 -10.63 4.74
C THR A 98 28.24 -9.85 6.03
N GLY A 99 27.52 -8.76 6.28
CA GLY A 99 27.76 -7.87 7.41
C GLY A 99 28.22 -6.47 6.97
N GLY A 100 28.40 -5.56 7.93
CA GLY A 100 28.88 -4.22 7.65
C GLY A 100 27.75 -3.20 7.55
N ARG A 101 27.44 -2.69 6.35
CA ARG A 101 26.45 -1.64 6.17
C ARG A 101 25.09 -2.21 5.74
N PRO A 102 23.96 -1.69 6.25
CA PRO A 102 23.87 -0.71 7.33
C PRO A 102 24.19 -1.35 8.69
N ALA A 103 24.85 -0.59 9.57
CA ALA A 103 25.24 -1.09 10.91
C ALA A 103 24.04 -1.39 11.83
N ILE A 104 22.87 -0.86 11.48
CA ILE A 104 21.60 -1.06 12.18
C ILE A 104 20.83 -2.29 11.67
N ALA A 105 21.39 -3.06 10.72
CA ALA A 105 20.78 -4.30 10.28
C ALA A 105 20.62 -5.27 11.47
N THR A 106 19.47 -5.93 11.55
CA THR A 106 19.15 -6.86 12.63
C THR A 106 19.13 -8.31 12.19
N VAL A 107 19.24 -8.56 10.88
CA VAL A 107 19.35 -9.91 10.31
C VAL A 107 20.76 -10.46 10.46
N GLU A 108 20.88 -11.79 10.47
CA GLU A 108 22.18 -12.46 10.51
C GLU A 108 22.90 -12.35 9.15
N PRO A 109 24.25 -12.24 9.15
CA PRO A 109 25.06 -12.42 7.95
C PRO A 109 24.74 -13.73 7.23
N GLY A 110 24.75 -13.71 5.89
CA GLY A 110 24.26 -14.80 5.05
C GLY A 110 22.86 -14.58 4.48
N THR A 111 22.26 -13.41 4.72
CA THR A 111 20.93 -13.07 4.21
C THR A 111 21.00 -12.66 2.74
N GLY A 112 20.30 -13.39 1.86
CA GLY A 112 20.17 -13.02 0.45
C GLY A 112 19.32 -11.77 0.28
N VAL A 113 19.78 -10.83 -0.54
CA VAL A 113 19.05 -9.59 -0.85
C VAL A 113 18.81 -9.43 -2.35
N THR A 114 17.75 -8.72 -2.69
CA THR A 114 17.49 -8.30 -4.08
C THR A 114 16.86 -6.92 -4.08
N PHE A 115 17.47 -5.97 -4.77
CA PHE A 115 16.87 -4.65 -4.96
C PHE A 115 17.18 -4.13 -6.36
N ARG A 116 16.45 -3.10 -6.78
CA ARG A 116 16.47 -2.60 -8.16
C ARG A 116 16.71 -1.11 -8.16
N GLY A 117 17.14 -0.62 -9.32
CA GLY A 117 17.28 0.79 -9.54
C GLY A 117 17.32 1.15 -11.01
N VAL A 118 17.41 2.44 -11.25
CA VAL A 118 17.55 3.06 -12.56
C VAL A 118 18.73 3.99 -12.50
N ASP A 119 19.66 3.78 -13.44
CA ASP A 119 20.77 4.69 -13.68
C ASP A 119 20.46 5.55 -14.89
N ILE A 120 20.69 6.85 -14.75
CA ILE A 120 20.77 7.78 -15.87
C ILE A 120 22.19 8.34 -15.89
N LEU A 121 22.83 8.25 -17.04
CA LEU A 121 24.18 8.79 -17.25
C LEU A 121 24.12 9.84 -18.35
N ARG A 122 24.84 10.95 -18.17
CA ARG A 122 25.17 11.89 -19.24
C ARG A 122 26.63 11.72 -19.64
N PHE A 123 26.89 11.75 -20.93
CA PHE A 123 28.22 11.61 -21.50
C PHE A 123 28.72 12.94 -22.05
N GLU A 124 30.00 13.22 -21.84
CA GLU A 124 30.66 14.42 -22.36
C GLU A 124 32.12 14.08 -22.67
N ASP A 125 32.62 14.52 -23.82
CA ASP A 125 33.99 14.28 -24.27
C ASP A 125 34.44 12.80 -24.19
N GLY A 126 33.50 11.88 -24.45
CA GLY A 126 33.75 10.44 -24.39
C GLY A 126 34.01 9.91 -22.98
N ARG A 127 33.41 10.55 -21.96
CA ARG A 127 33.45 10.17 -20.54
C ARG A 127 32.08 10.28 -19.89
N ILE A 128 31.88 9.59 -18.78
CA ILE A 128 30.71 9.72 -17.91
C ILE A 128 30.85 11.02 -17.12
N ALA A 129 29.99 11.99 -17.39
CA ALA A 129 30.09 13.35 -16.85
C ALA A 129 29.03 13.66 -15.80
N GLU A 130 27.91 12.95 -15.82
CA GLU A 130 26.85 13.11 -14.83
C GLU A 130 26.10 11.81 -14.58
N TYR A 131 25.64 11.62 -13.35
CA TYR A 131 24.94 10.42 -12.90
C TYR A 131 23.72 10.80 -12.07
N TRP A 132 22.59 10.18 -12.38
CA TRP A 132 21.40 10.15 -11.53
C TRP A 132 21.06 8.73 -11.16
N LEU A 133 20.73 8.52 -9.89
CA LEU A 133 20.30 7.25 -9.33
C LEU A 133 18.88 7.36 -8.79
N THR A 134 18.07 6.34 -9.01
CA THR A 134 16.89 6.06 -8.18
C THR A 134 16.82 4.57 -7.95
N ASP A 135 16.78 4.13 -6.71
CA ASP A 135 16.75 2.72 -6.34
C ASP A 135 15.76 2.43 -5.21
N ASP A 136 15.51 1.13 -5.02
CA ASP A 136 14.65 0.59 -3.97
C ASP A 136 15.44 0.43 -2.64
N GLN A 137 16.33 1.38 -2.29
CA GLN A 137 17.20 1.27 -1.12
C GLN A 137 16.45 1.08 0.20
N LEU A 138 15.27 1.68 0.34
CA LEU A 138 14.45 1.48 1.54
C LEU A 138 13.97 0.03 1.64
N ASP A 139 13.66 -0.61 0.51
CA ASP A 139 13.28 -2.03 0.47
C ASP A 139 14.47 -2.93 0.84
N LEU A 140 15.68 -2.60 0.36
CA LEU A 140 16.92 -3.25 0.80
C LEU A 140 17.09 -3.17 2.32
N TYR A 141 16.91 -1.99 2.93
CA TYR A 141 17.06 -1.83 4.37
C TYR A 141 15.96 -2.60 5.14
N ALA A 142 14.77 -2.71 4.56
CA ALA A 142 13.67 -3.51 5.09
C ALA A 142 14.02 -5.00 5.09
N GLN A 143 14.60 -5.52 4.00
CA GLN A 143 15.10 -6.90 3.90
C GLN A 143 16.19 -7.20 4.95
N LEU A 144 16.98 -6.19 5.33
CA LEU A 144 18.01 -6.29 6.36
C LEU A 144 17.51 -6.02 7.79
N GLY A 145 16.21 -5.78 7.98
CA GLY A 145 15.62 -5.45 9.27
C GLY A 145 16.09 -4.10 9.85
N ALA A 146 16.79 -3.29 9.06
CA ALA A 146 17.31 -1.98 9.45
C ALA A 146 16.22 -0.90 9.53
N VAL A 147 15.11 -1.11 8.83
CA VAL A 147 13.90 -0.30 8.93
C VAL A 147 12.70 -1.25 8.98
N ALA A 148 11.60 -0.79 9.56
CA ALA A 148 10.39 -1.58 9.62
C ALA A 148 9.92 -1.95 8.19
N GLY A 149 9.60 -3.23 8.00
CA GLY A 149 9.36 -3.87 6.70
C GLY A 149 8.26 -3.24 5.83
N PRO A 150 8.02 -3.76 4.60
CA PRO A 150 6.80 -3.49 3.86
C PRO A 150 5.53 -3.74 4.70
N ASP A 151 5.59 -4.67 5.65
CA ASP A 151 4.55 -4.90 6.66
C ASP A 151 4.28 -3.68 7.55
N ALA A 152 5.27 -2.84 7.82
CA ALA A 152 5.10 -1.60 8.57
C ALA A 152 4.51 -0.46 7.72
N ARG A 153 4.83 -0.40 6.41
CA ARG A 153 4.12 0.47 5.46
C ARG A 153 2.66 0.05 5.27
N ALA A 154 2.42 -1.27 5.24
CA ALA A 154 1.06 -1.81 5.30
C ALA A 154 0.41 -1.39 6.62
N GLN A 155 1.07 -1.55 7.78
CA GLN A 155 0.53 -1.10 9.07
C GLN A 155 0.25 0.42 9.13
N GLN A 156 0.95 1.25 8.34
CA GLN A 156 0.73 2.69 8.22
C GLN A 156 -0.33 3.10 7.18
N ALA A 157 -0.80 2.19 6.32
CA ALA A 157 -1.86 2.48 5.35
C ALA A 157 -3.23 2.63 6.06
N PRO A 158 -4.19 3.37 5.47
CA PRO A 158 -5.54 3.45 6.02
C PRO A 158 -6.13 2.06 6.27
N LEU A 159 -6.81 1.89 7.40
CA LEU A 159 -7.29 0.58 7.87
C LEU A 159 -8.08 -0.23 6.82
N PRO A 160 -8.93 0.37 5.94
CA PRO A 160 -9.57 -0.38 4.86
C PRO A 160 -8.60 -0.95 3.82
N ALA A 161 -7.51 -0.24 3.51
CA ALA A 161 -6.49 -0.71 2.57
C ALA A 161 -5.67 -1.86 3.16
N ARG A 162 -5.42 -1.83 4.48
CA ARG A 162 -4.76 -2.91 5.23
C ARG A 162 -5.55 -4.22 5.22
N LEU A 163 -6.86 -4.11 5.16
CA LEU A 163 -7.78 -5.25 5.21
C LEU A 163 -8.12 -5.82 3.83
N ALA A 164 -7.81 -5.08 2.76
CA ALA A 164 -8.09 -5.49 1.39
C ALA A 164 -7.34 -6.78 1.03
N GLY A 165 -8.07 -7.78 0.54
CA GLY A 165 -7.50 -9.07 0.12
C GLY A 165 -7.16 -10.04 1.27
N LEU A 166 -7.37 -9.65 2.54
CA LEU A 166 -7.21 -10.57 3.67
C LEU A 166 -8.42 -11.51 3.79
N GLY A 167 -8.14 -12.76 4.15
CA GLY A 167 -9.18 -13.70 4.58
C GLY A 167 -9.79 -13.29 5.92
N ALA A 168 -11.01 -13.76 6.20
CA ALA A 168 -11.82 -13.35 7.34
C ALA A 168 -11.11 -13.47 8.71
N ASP A 169 -10.32 -14.53 8.92
CA ASP A 169 -9.57 -14.71 10.17
C ASP A 169 -8.41 -13.72 10.31
N ALA A 170 -7.64 -13.52 9.23
CA ALA A 170 -6.51 -12.59 9.21
C ALA A 170 -6.99 -11.14 9.37
N GLY A 171 -8.05 -10.74 8.67
CA GLY A 171 -8.61 -9.40 8.79
C GLY A 171 -9.20 -9.10 10.16
N ARG A 172 -9.86 -10.07 10.81
CA ARG A 172 -10.31 -9.93 12.20
C ARG A 172 -9.15 -9.77 13.17
N ALA A 173 -8.06 -10.52 13.00
CA ALA A 173 -6.89 -10.39 13.87
C ALA A 173 -6.28 -8.99 13.80
N VAL A 174 -6.13 -8.43 12.59
CA VAL A 174 -5.64 -7.05 12.38
C VAL A 174 -6.57 -6.02 13.04
N LEU A 175 -7.89 -6.22 12.97
CA LEU A 175 -8.85 -5.33 13.63
C LEU A 175 -8.78 -5.43 15.16
N VAL A 176 -8.57 -6.63 15.72
CA VAL A 176 -8.39 -6.80 17.18
C VAL A 176 -7.16 -6.05 17.66
N GLU A 177 -6.03 -6.25 16.97
CA GLU A 177 -4.77 -5.55 17.27
C GLU A 177 -4.98 -4.03 17.22
N ARG A 178 -5.64 -3.50 16.18
CA ARG A 178 -5.86 -2.06 16.08
C ARG A 178 -6.77 -1.51 17.18
N VAL A 179 -7.85 -2.22 17.53
CA VAL A 179 -8.74 -1.83 18.62
C VAL A 179 -8.00 -1.80 19.96
N LEU A 180 -7.14 -2.79 20.22
CA LEU A 180 -6.33 -2.84 21.44
C LEU A 180 -5.28 -1.72 21.49
N HIS A 181 -4.65 -1.40 20.36
CA HIS A 181 -3.70 -0.29 20.28
C HIS A 181 -4.37 1.06 20.54
N LEU A 182 -5.56 1.30 19.95
CA LEU A 182 -6.34 2.51 20.24
C LEU A 182 -6.78 2.57 21.71
N ALA A 183 -7.14 1.43 22.31
CA ALA A 183 -7.45 1.36 23.73
C ALA A 183 -6.23 1.69 24.60
N ALA A 184 -5.06 1.15 24.28
CA ALA A 184 -3.79 1.44 24.97
C ALA A 184 -3.42 2.93 24.89
N GLU A 185 -3.56 3.56 23.71
CA GLU A 185 -3.33 5.00 23.53
C GLU A 185 -4.27 5.85 24.41
N LEU A 186 -5.56 5.47 24.51
CA LEU A 186 -6.55 6.22 25.28
C LEU A 186 -6.40 6.04 26.79
N LEU A 187 -5.84 4.91 27.21
CA LEU A 187 -5.60 4.58 28.62
C LEU A 187 -4.19 4.98 29.10
N GLU A 188 -3.31 5.36 28.17
CA GLU A 188 -1.89 5.56 28.42
C GLU A 188 -1.22 4.31 29.07
N ASP A 189 -1.69 3.13 28.67
CA ASP A 189 -1.26 1.83 29.21
C ASP A 189 -0.90 0.85 28.09
N GLU A 190 0.40 0.64 27.87
CA GLU A 190 0.91 -0.24 26.83
C GLU A 190 0.61 -1.72 27.09
N GLU A 191 0.33 -2.15 28.34
CA GLU A 191 0.00 -3.56 28.64
C GLU A 191 -1.31 -3.98 27.95
N VAL A 192 -2.23 -3.03 27.73
CA VAL A 192 -3.50 -3.24 27.03
C VAL A 192 -3.29 -3.68 25.59
N SER A 193 -2.21 -3.20 24.93
CA SER A 193 -1.91 -3.55 23.53
C SER A 193 -1.54 -5.03 23.35
N GLY A 194 -1.07 -5.69 24.41
CA GLY A 194 -0.69 -7.10 24.42
C GLY A 194 -1.81 -8.06 24.85
N ALA A 195 -3.02 -7.57 25.16
CA ALA A 195 -4.12 -8.39 25.65
C ALA A 195 -4.69 -9.34 24.57
N ALA A 196 -5.33 -10.42 25.01
CA ALA A 196 -6.00 -11.37 24.09
C ALA A 196 -7.29 -10.80 23.45
N GLY A 197 -7.77 -9.65 23.95
CA GLY A 197 -8.98 -8.97 23.47
C GLY A 197 -10.28 -9.68 23.85
N THR A 198 -10.23 -10.53 24.88
CA THR A 198 -11.39 -11.25 25.43
C THR A 198 -12.00 -10.56 26.64
N GLU A 199 -11.23 -9.71 27.28
CA GLU A 199 -11.58 -8.86 28.39
C GLU A 199 -12.53 -7.76 27.93
N THR A 200 -13.41 -7.34 28.83
CA THR A 200 -14.30 -6.21 28.52
C THR A 200 -13.52 -4.91 28.52
N PHE A 201 -13.94 -3.94 27.72
CA PHE A 201 -13.35 -2.60 27.73
C PHE A 201 -13.35 -1.99 29.14
N LEU A 202 -14.40 -2.23 29.93
CA LEU A 202 -14.48 -1.80 31.33
C LEU A 202 -13.40 -2.46 32.21
N SER A 203 -13.16 -3.76 32.03
CA SER A 203 -12.10 -4.49 32.75
C SER A 203 -10.69 -4.03 32.37
N LEU A 204 -10.52 -3.55 31.14
CA LEU A 204 -9.29 -2.94 30.65
C LEU A 204 -9.11 -1.50 31.14
N GLY A 205 -10.13 -0.90 31.76
CA GLY A 205 -10.06 0.47 32.31
C GLY A 205 -10.71 1.54 31.45
N LEU A 206 -11.38 1.20 30.33
CA LEU A 206 -12.15 2.20 29.57
C LEU A 206 -13.36 2.67 30.37
N ASP A 207 -13.54 3.99 30.38
CA ASP A 207 -14.68 4.67 30.94
C ASP A 207 -15.62 5.18 29.83
N SER A 208 -16.65 5.94 30.20
CA SER A 208 -17.62 6.46 29.23
C SER A 208 -17.03 7.50 28.27
N LEU A 209 -15.99 8.23 28.67
CA LEU A 209 -15.35 9.25 27.83
C LEU A 209 -14.39 8.59 26.83
N SER A 210 -13.54 7.68 27.29
CA SER A 210 -12.62 6.94 26.40
C SER A 210 -13.37 5.99 25.46
N ALA A 211 -14.55 5.47 25.84
CA ALA A 211 -15.42 4.72 24.94
C ALA A 211 -15.95 5.56 23.76
N VAL A 212 -16.31 6.83 24.00
CA VAL A 212 -16.75 7.77 22.95
C VAL A 212 -15.58 8.16 22.05
N GLU A 213 -14.40 8.35 22.62
CA GLU A 213 -13.20 8.67 21.84
C GLU A 213 -12.74 7.48 20.99
N LEU A 214 -12.77 6.27 21.53
CA LEU A 214 -12.51 5.03 20.79
C LEU A 214 -13.48 4.89 19.61
N HIS A 215 -14.78 5.13 19.83
CA HIS A 215 -15.78 5.15 18.77
C HIS A 215 -15.46 6.17 17.68
N SER A 216 -15.11 7.40 18.07
CA SER A 216 -14.80 8.49 17.13
C SER A 216 -13.56 8.17 16.28
N ARG A 217 -12.50 7.65 16.89
CA ARG A 217 -11.27 7.23 16.20
C ARG A 217 -11.53 6.07 15.24
N LEU A 218 -12.29 5.06 15.68
CA LEU A 218 -12.66 3.93 14.82
C LEU A 218 -13.52 4.38 13.62
N GLN A 219 -14.47 5.30 13.83
CA GLN A 219 -15.27 5.87 12.75
C GLN A 219 -14.38 6.62 11.73
N GLN A 220 -13.40 7.39 12.21
CA GLN A 220 -12.46 8.11 11.36
C GLN A 220 -11.56 7.16 10.55
N GLU A 221 -10.99 6.13 11.19
CA GLU A 221 -10.06 5.19 10.53
C GLU A 221 -10.76 4.23 9.55
N THR A 222 -11.99 3.80 9.87
CA THR A 222 -12.74 2.85 9.03
C THR A 222 -13.59 3.54 7.96
N GLY A 223 -13.91 4.83 8.14
CA GLY A 223 -14.87 5.56 7.32
C GLY A 223 -16.31 5.04 7.44
N LEU A 224 -16.62 4.23 8.47
CA LEU A 224 -17.96 3.68 8.71
C LEU A 224 -18.83 4.65 9.51
N ARG A 225 -20.15 4.59 9.28
CA ARG A 225 -21.12 5.18 10.22
C ARG A 225 -21.35 4.20 11.36
N LEU A 226 -20.68 4.43 12.49
CA LEU A 226 -20.78 3.57 13.67
C LEU A 226 -21.81 4.16 14.66
N PRO A 227 -22.74 3.35 15.23
CA PRO A 227 -23.61 3.77 16.32
C PRO A 227 -22.79 4.13 17.56
N ALA A 228 -23.24 5.11 18.35
CA ALA A 228 -22.57 5.48 19.60
C ALA A 228 -22.63 4.38 20.68
N THR A 229 -23.49 3.37 20.51
CA THR A 229 -23.65 2.23 21.41
C THR A 229 -22.67 1.08 21.13
N LEU A 230 -21.77 1.22 20.15
CA LEU A 230 -20.94 0.14 19.62
C LEU A 230 -20.12 -0.60 20.69
N THR A 231 -19.52 0.12 21.63
CA THR A 231 -18.72 -0.44 22.73
C THR A 231 -19.58 -1.13 23.79
N PHE A 232 -20.88 -0.83 23.87
CA PHE A 232 -21.84 -1.52 24.72
C PHE A 232 -22.41 -2.76 24.04
N ASP A 233 -22.73 -2.65 22.75
CA ASP A 233 -23.23 -3.76 21.92
C ASP A 233 -22.14 -4.84 21.72
N PHE A 234 -20.87 -4.41 21.70
CA PHE A 234 -19.70 -5.26 21.52
C PHE A 234 -18.67 -4.95 22.62
N PRO A 235 -18.82 -5.54 23.82
CA PRO A 235 -18.09 -5.12 25.02
C PRO A 235 -16.62 -5.53 25.06
N THR A 236 -16.16 -6.34 24.10
CA THR A 236 -14.77 -6.82 24.03
C THR A 236 -14.12 -6.42 22.71
N PRO A 237 -12.79 -6.20 22.67
CA PRO A 237 -12.06 -5.91 21.43
C PRO A 237 -12.32 -6.93 20.32
N ARG A 238 -12.40 -8.23 20.65
CA ARG A 238 -12.75 -9.29 19.69
C ARG A 238 -14.17 -9.18 19.14
N ALA A 239 -15.15 -8.94 19.99
CA ALA A 239 -16.54 -8.78 19.55
C ALA A 239 -16.67 -7.55 18.63
N LEU A 240 -15.98 -6.47 18.99
CA LEU A 240 -15.98 -5.23 18.23
C LEU A 240 -15.31 -5.40 16.86
N ALA A 241 -14.15 -6.03 16.82
CA ALA A 241 -13.44 -6.35 15.58
C ALA A 241 -14.27 -7.22 14.63
N GLY A 242 -15.01 -8.21 15.16
CA GLY A 242 -15.91 -9.04 14.36
C GLY A 242 -17.07 -8.24 13.72
N SER A 243 -17.64 -7.30 14.47
CA SER A 243 -18.68 -6.38 13.96
C SER A 243 -18.13 -5.44 12.87
N LEU A 244 -16.94 -4.88 13.10
CA LEU A 244 -16.26 -4.02 12.13
C LEU A 244 -15.91 -4.77 10.85
N TRP A 245 -15.40 -6.00 10.94
CA TRP A 245 -15.13 -6.86 9.79
C TRP A 245 -16.37 -7.07 8.94
N THR A 246 -17.48 -7.45 9.57
CA THR A 246 -18.76 -7.71 8.86
C THR A 246 -19.25 -6.46 8.11
N ARG A 247 -19.05 -5.27 8.69
CA ARG A 247 -19.44 -4.00 8.06
C ARG A 247 -18.49 -3.56 6.95
N LEU A 248 -17.19 -3.84 7.07
CA LEU A 248 -16.18 -3.52 6.06
C LEU A 248 -16.22 -4.49 4.88
N ASP A 249 -16.41 -5.78 5.13
CA ASP A 249 -16.61 -6.80 4.09
C ASP A 249 -17.93 -6.56 3.34
N GLY A 250 -18.97 -6.09 4.05
CA GLY A 250 -20.22 -5.62 3.45
C GLY A 250 -20.07 -4.40 2.51
N ARG A 251 -19.01 -3.58 2.63
CA ARG A 251 -18.72 -2.49 1.67
C ARG A 251 -18.19 -3.00 0.34
N SER A 252 -17.61 -4.21 0.28
CA SER A 252 -17.22 -4.84 -0.99
C SER A 252 -18.43 -5.24 -1.84
N ALA A 253 -19.63 -5.29 -1.25
CA ALA A 253 -20.89 -5.56 -1.93
C ALA A 253 -21.72 -4.31 -2.24
N ASP A 254 -21.27 -3.12 -1.82
CA ASP A 254 -22.02 -1.86 -1.92
C ASP A 254 -21.22 -0.83 -2.74
N SER A 255 -20.88 -1.18 -3.98
CA SER A 255 -20.53 -0.18 -5.00
C SER A 255 -21.81 0.58 -5.36
N ALA A 256 -21.89 1.85 -4.96
CA ALA A 256 -23.05 2.70 -5.21
C ALA A 256 -23.28 3.04 -6.70
N ASP A 257 -22.47 2.51 -7.62
CA ASP A 257 -22.66 2.63 -9.06
C ASP A 257 -23.28 1.34 -9.64
N PRO A 258 -24.56 1.37 -10.07
CA PRO A 258 -25.21 0.25 -10.74
C PRO A 258 -24.48 -0.21 -12.02
N LEU A 259 -23.66 0.63 -12.65
CA LEU A 259 -22.87 0.28 -13.83
C LEU A 259 -21.65 -0.58 -13.50
N ASP A 260 -21.04 -0.40 -12.33
CA ASP A 260 -19.93 -1.24 -11.87
C ASP A 260 -20.41 -2.68 -11.57
N ALA A 261 -21.62 -2.81 -11.01
CA ALA A 261 -22.24 -4.12 -10.78
C ALA A 261 -22.53 -4.87 -12.10
N LEU A 262 -22.92 -4.14 -13.15
CA LEU A 262 -23.12 -4.72 -14.48
C LEU A 262 -21.79 -5.10 -15.13
N ALA A 263 -20.77 -4.24 -15.07
CA ALA A 263 -19.43 -4.53 -15.59
C ALA A 263 -18.84 -5.79 -14.93
N ARG A 264 -19.04 -5.96 -13.62
CA ARG A 264 -18.57 -7.15 -12.89
C ARG A 264 -19.27 -8.43 -13.33
N LEU A 265 -20.56 -8.37 -13.66
CA LEU A 265 -21.31 -9.51 -14.20
C LEU A 265 -20.82 -9.89 -15.61
N GLU A 266 -20.47 -8.90 -16.44
CA GLU A 266 -19.92 -9.11 -17.79
C GLU A 266 -18.54 -9.77 -17.73
N GLU A 267 -17.67 -9.36 -16.80
CA GLU A 267 -16.35 -9.98 -16.59
C GLU A 267 -16.44 -11.47 -16.21
N LEU A 268 -17.50 -11.87 -15.51
CA LEU A 268 -17.72 -13.25 -15.06
C LEU A 268 -18.40 -14.14 -16.12
N ALA A 269 -19.00 -13.55 -17.16
CA ALA A 269 -19.70 -14.28 -18.21
C ALA A 269 -18.83 -15.33 -18.94
N PRO A 270 -17.54 -15.09 -19.25
CA PRO A 270 -16.66 -16.10 -19.86
C PRO A 270 -16.45 -17.33 -18.98
N ALA A 271 -16.37 -17.15 -17.65
CA ALA A 271 -16.17 -18.24 -16.71
C ALA A 271 -17.39 -19.17 -16.63
N LEU A 272 -18.59 -18.64 -16.93
CA LEU A 272 -19.84 -19.40 -16.97
C LEU A 272 -20.02 -20.17 -18.28
N ALA A 273 -19.24 -19.88 -19.34
CA ALA A 273 -19.38 -20.49 -20.66
C ALA A 273 -18.80 -21.91 -20.78
N GLY A 274 -18.10 -22.39 -19.75
CA GLY A 274 -17.51 -23.73 -19.71
C GLY A 274 -18.53 -24.88 -19.63
N PRO A 275 -18.15 -26.09 -20.06
CA PRO A 275 -19.01 -27.27 -19.98
C PRO A 275 -19.34 -27.62 -18.52
N GLY A 276 -20.60 -28.00 -18.25
CA GLY A 276 -21.09 -28.37 -16.91
C GLY A 276 -21.74 -27.23 -16.13
N GLN A 277 -21.81 -26.03 -16.70
CA GLN A 277 -22.44 -24.85 -16.10
C GLN A 277 -23.78 -24.47 -16.74
N GLU A 278 -24.40 -25.36 -17.52
CA GLU A 278 -25.63 -25.10 -18.26
C GLU A 278 -26.80 -24.74 -17.32
N ALA A 279 -26.94 -25.45 -16.20
CA ALA A 279 -27.98 -25.20 -15.20
C ALA A 279 -27.79 -23.84 -14.49
N LEU A 280 -26.55 -23.52 -14.11
CA LEU A 280 -26.21 -22.24 -13.48
C LEU A 280 -26.42 -21.06 -14.45
N ARG A 281 -26.04 -21.23 -15.72
CA ARG A 281 -26.32 -20.24 -16.78
C ARG A 281 -27.81 -19.99 -16.96
N ALA A 282 -28.63 -21.05 -16.96
CA ALA A 282 -30.08 -20.93 -17.05
C ALA A 282 -30.66 -20.17 -15.86
N GLU A 283 -30.25 -20.49 -14.63
CA GLU A 283 -30.73 -19.82 -13.41
C GLU A 283 -30.34 -18.33 -13.37
N ILE A 284 -29.10 -18.00 -13.72
CA ILE A 284 -28.62 -16.62 -13.80
C ILE A 284 -29.39 -15.86 -14.88
N GLY A 285 -29.60 -16.48 -16.05
CA GLY A 285 -30.39 -15.91 -17.15
C GLY A 285 -31.82 -15.58 -16.75
N ASP A 286 -32.50 -16.49 -16.06
CA ASP A 286 -33.88 -16.27 -15.58
C ASP A 286 -33.97 -15.13 -14.57
N ARG A 287 -33.00 -15.05 -13.64
CA ARG A 287 -32.94 -13.96 -12.64
C ARG A 287 -32.67 -12.60 -13.29
N LEU A 288 -31.75 -12.53 -14.25
CA LEU A 288 -31.46 -11.30 -14.99
C LEU A 288 -32.65 -10.86 -15.86
N ALA A 289 -33.34 -11.80 -16.51
CA ALA A 289 -34.56 -11.50 -17.24
C ALA A 289 -35.68 -10.98 -16.33
N GLY A 290 -35.81 -11.53 -15.12
CA GLY A 290 -36.73 -11.03 -14.08
C GLY A 290 -36.38 -9.61 -13.62
N LEU A 291 -35.09 -9.33 -13.42
CA LEU A 291 -34.59 -8.00 -13.06
C LEU A 291 -34.86 -6.98 -14.19
N ALA A 292 -34.56 -7.33 -15.43
CA ALA A 292 -34.78 -6.48 -16.59
C ALA A 292 -36.27 -6.09 -16.75
N LYS A 293 -37.19 -7.04 -16.54
CA LYS A 293 -38.63 -6.75 -16.55
C LYS A 293 -39.04 -5.74 -15.47
N ARG A 294 -38.44 -5.82 -14.28
CA ARG A 294 -38.70 -4.87 -13.17
C ARG A 294 -38.14 -3.49 -13.45
N LEU A 295 -36.99 -3.41 -14.12
CA LEU A 295 -36.34 -2.15 -14.48
C LEU A 295 -37.03 -1.42 -15.64
N VAL A 296 -37.68 -2.15 -16.54
CA VAL A 296 -38.43 -1.60 -17.69
C VAL A 296 -39.87 -1.23 -17.32
N ALA A 297 -40.44 -1.80 -16.25
CA ALA A 297 -41.79 -1.46 -15.81
C ALA A 297 -41.85 0.01 -15.29
N PRO A 298 -42.81 0.83 -15.74
CA PRO A 298 -42.92 2.21 -15.28
C PRO A 298 -43.28 2.27 -13.77
N PRO A 299 -42.85 3.32 -13.05
CA PRO A 299 -43.04 3.46 -11.61
C PRO A 299 -44.47 3.93 -11.30
N ALA A 300 -45.46 3.10 -11.58
CA ALA A 300 -46.86 3.36 -11.24
C ALA A 300 -47.50 2.09 -10.66
N ALA A 301 -47.03 1.72 -9.48
CA ALA A 301 -47.77 0.87 -8.53
C ALA A 301 -47.47 1.24 -7.06
N ALA A 302 -46.62 2.25 -6.80
CA ALA A 302 -46.29 2.69 -5.45
C ALA A 302 -46.99 4.00 -5.04
N ARG A 303 -47.71 4.67 -5.96
CA ARG A 303 -48.44 5.92 -5.67
C ARG A 303 -49.86 5.71 -5.17
N GLU A 304 -50.52 4.60 -5.51
CA GLU A 304 -51.91 4.35 -5.06
C GLU A 304 -52.02 3.96 -3.58
N GLN A 305 -50.94 3.52 -2.92
CA GLN A 305 -50.99 3.17 -1.48
C GLN A 305 -50.72 4.33 -0.51
N ILE A 306 -50.32 5.51 -1.01
CA ILE A 306 -50.03 6.69 -0.17
C ILE A 306 -51.20 7.70 -0.20
N GLU A 307 -52.07 7.66 -1.21
CA GLU A 307 -53.24 8.56 -1.28
C GLU A 307 -54.48 8.05 -0.52
N GLU A 308 -54.51 6.80 -0.03
CA GLU A 308 -55.63 6.28 0.77
C GLU A 308 -55.52 6.54 2.27
N ALA A 309 -54.35 6.94 2.78
CA ALA A 309 -54.25 7.49 4.13
C ALA A 309 -54.72 8.95 4.09
N SER A 310 -56.03 9.15 4.12
CA SER A 310 -56.62 10.49 4.11
C SER A 310 -56.05 11.32 5.27
N ALA A 311 -55.88 12.63 5.05
CA ALA A 311 -55.36 13.57 6.05
C ALA A 311 -56.03 13.46 7.44
N ALA A 312 -57.26 12.93 7.50
CA ALA A 312 -57.98 12.66 8.73
C ALA A 312 -57.26 11.65 9.67
N GLU A 313 -56.57 10.64 9.12
CA GLU A 313 -55.84 9.64 9.92
C GLU A 313 -54.52 10.21 10.48
N LEU A 314 -53.89 11.12 9.74
CA LEU A 314 -52.68 11.82 10.17
C LEU A 314 -52.96 12.79 11.33
N PHE A 315 -54.11 13.48 11.30
CA PHE A 315 -54.54 14.35 12.40
C PHE A 315 -55.01 13.58 13.64
N ALA A 316 -55.70 12.44 13.47
CA ALA A 316 -56.09 11.58 14.59
C ALA A 316 -54.88 10.99 15.35
N TYR A 317 -53.79 10.68 14.65
CA TYR A 317 -52.55 10.21 15.27
C TYR A 317 -51.85 11.31 16.08
N LEU A 318 -51.84 12.56 15.59
CA LEU A 318 -51.27 13.70 16.30
C LEU A 318 -52.05 14.07 17.57
N ASP A 319 -53.39 14.05 17.51
CA ASP A 319 -54.26 14.33 18.67
C ASP A 319 -54.16 13.23 19.75
N SER A 320 -53.79 12.00 19.39
CA SER A 320 -53.55 10.92 20.36
C SER A 320 -52.24 11.06 21.16
N ARG A 321 -51.29 11.88 20.67
CA ARG A 321 -49.94 12.06 21.26
C ARG A 321 -49.80 13.39 22.02
N LEU A 322 -50.64 14.36 21.69
CA LEU A 322 -50.72 15.65 22.35
C LEU A 322 -52.09 15.71 23.04
N GLY A 323 -52.15 15.35 24.32
CA GLY A 323 -53.40 15.46 25.11
C GLY A 323 -54.04 16.86 25.00
N PRO A 324 -55.34 16.99 25.29
CA PRO A 324 -56.11 18.21 24.99
C PRO A 324 -55.43 19.45 25.57
N ALA A 325 -55.16 20.43 24.72
CA ALA A 325 -54.61 21.72 25.12
C ALA A 325 -55.60 22.44 26.05
N GLU A 326 -55.33 22.39 27.35
CA GLU A 326 -56.03 23.22 28.33
C GLU A 326 -55.86 24.70 27.95
N HIS A 327 -56.96 25.32 27.55
CA HIS A 327 -57.09 26.76 27.45
C HIS A 327 -57.20 27.34 28.86
N SER A 328 -56.36 28.33 29.18
CA SER A 328 -56.62 29.27 30.27
C SER A 328 -55.89 30.59 30.02
N GLY A 329 -56.67 31.67 29.89
CA GLY A 329 -56.22 33.06 29.84
C GLY A 329 -56.66 33.81 28.60
#